data_AF-A0A0M0G109-F1
#
_entry.id   AF-A0A0M0G109-F1
#
_cell.length_a   1.000
_cell.length_b   1.000
_cell.length_c   1.000
_cell.angle_alpha   90.00
_cell.angle_beta   90.00
_cell.angle_gamma   90.00
#
_symmetry.space_group_name_H-M   'P 1'
#
loop_
_entity.id
_entity.type
_entity.pdbx_description
1 polymer ?
#
loop_
_entity_poly.entity_id
_entity_poly.type
_entity_poly.pdbx_seq_one_letter_code
_entity_poly.pdbx_strand_id
1 'polypeptide(L)'
;MGVDDHAINSLRTWFDLSYEELKEEWKSGQYEKLADCPSFKATAAYREAIHVLHNGCNFPEVAEAQLKRELDEELEIENFWKEKQ
;
A
#
# COMPACT_ATOMS: atom_id res chain seq x y z
N MET A 1 2.96 4.20 -21.45
CA MET A 1 2.75 3.29 -20.31
C MET A 1 3.73 3.74 -19.24
N GLY A 2 3.23 4.41 -18.20
CA GLY A 2 4.06 4.89 -17.10
C GLY A 2 4.49 3.74 -16.18
N VAL A 3 5.50 3.97 -15.33
CA VAL A 3 5.88 3.01 -14.27
C VAL A 3 4.67 2.69 -13.38
N ASP A 4 3.82 3.69 -13.17
CA ASP A 4 2.59 3.58 -12.38
C ASP A 4 1.60 2.59 -12.99
N ASP A 5 1.48 2.51 -14.33
CA ASP A 5 0.60 1.56 -15.00
C ASP A 5 1.00 0.11 -14.69
N HIS A 6 2.32 -0.17 -14.64
CA HIS A 6 2.83 -1.50 -14.32
C HIS A 6 2.59 -1.86 -12.84
N ALA A 7 2.82 -0.91 -11.93
CA ALA A 7 2.58 -1.09 -10.51
C ALA A 7 1.08 -1.33 -10.21
N ILE A 8 0.20 -0.53 -10.83
CA ILE A 8 -1.25 -0.67 -10.70
C ILE A 8 -1.71 -2.03 -11.21
N ASN A 9 -1.21 -2.47 -12.37
CA ASN A 9 -1.55 -3.79 -12.90
C ASN A 9 -1.11 -4.92 -11.97
N SER A 10 0.07 -4.80 -11.37
CA SER A 10 0.55 -5.78 -10.39
C SER A 10 -0.32 -5.82 -9.13
N LEU A 11 -0.70 -4.66 -8.61
CA LEU A 11 -1.58 -4.56 -7.43
C LEU A 11 -2.99 -5.05 -7.71
N ARG A 12 -3.51 -4.86 -8.93
CA ARG A 12 -4.84 -5.34 -9.33
C ARG A 12 -4.97 -6.85 -9.18
N THR A 13 -3.94 -7.63 -9.54
CA THR A 13 -3.97 -9.08 -9.35
C THR A 13 -4.20 -9.47 -7.88
N TRP A 14 -3.51 -8.81 -6.96
CA TRP A 14 -3.66 -9.08 -5.53
C TRP A 14 -4.98 -8.54 -4.96
N PHE A 15 -5.42 -7.37 -5.44
CA PHE A 15 -6.73 -6.84 -5.12
C PHE A 15 -7.82 -7.83 -5.50
N ASP A 16 -7.83 -8.33 -6.74
CA ASP A 16 -8.85 -9.24 -7.26
C ASP A 16 -8.93 -10.53 -6.43
N LEU A 17 -7.79 -11.14 -6.09
CA LEU A 17 -7.73 -12.31 -5.21
C LEU A 17 -8.38 -12.03 -3.84
N SER A 18 -7.93 -10.97 -3.16
CA SER A 18 -8.46 -10.61 -1.83
C SER A 18 -9.94 -10.23 -1.88
N TYR A 19 -10.38 -9.62 -2.98
CA TYR A 19 -11.77 -9.17 -3.16
C TYR A 19 -12.70 -10.36 -3.39
N GLU A 20 -12.25 -11.38 -4.12
CA GLU A 20 -12.99 -12.63 -4.27
C GLU A 20 -13.17 -13.34 -2.92
N GLU A 21 -12.11 -13.44 -2.12
CA GLU A 21 -12.20 -13.97 -0.75
C GLU A 21 -13.18 -13.17 0.11
N LEU A 22 -13.04 -11.85 0.15
CA LEU A 22 -13.95 -10.97 0.90
C LEU A 22 -15.41 -11.15 0.47
N LYS A 23 -15.65 -11.34 -0.83
CA LYS A 23 -16.98 -11.58 -1.38
C LYS A 23 -17.55 -12.92 -0.91
N GLU A 24 -16.74 -13.97 -0.86
CA GLU A 24 -17.15 -15.28 -0.33
C GLU A 24 -17.45 -15.21 1.18
N GLU A 25 -16.57 -14.55 1.94
CA GLU A 25 -16.75 -14.31 3.38
C GLU A 25 -18.04 -13.54 3.66
N TRP A 26 -18.29 -12.46 2.92
CA TRP A 26 -19.49 -11.65 3.08
C TRP A 26 -20.77 -12.42 2.75
N LYS A 27 -20.73 -13.22 1.68
CA LYS A 27 -21.87 -14.08 1.29
C LYS A 27 -22.18 -15.16 2.32
N SER A 28 -21.21 -15.59 3.12
CA SER A 28 -21.42 -16.60 4.16
C SER A 28 -22.40 -16.13 5.25
N GLY A 29 -22.57 -14.81 5.43
CA GLY A 29 -23.40 -14.22 6.47
C GLY A 29 -22.85 -14.40 7.89
N GLN A 30 -21.60 -14.85 8.05
CA GLN A 30 -20.96 -15.08 9.35
C GLN A 30 -20.54 -13.78 10.06
N TYR A 31 -20.49 -12.66 9.33
CA TYR A 31 -19.99 -11.38 9.81
C TYR A 31 -21.09 -10.32 9.78
N GLU A 32 -21.22 -9.53 10.85
CA GLU A 32 -22.23 -8.46 10.94
C GLU A 32 -21.83 -7.25 10.08
N LYS A 33 -20.53 -6.94 10.01
CA LYS A 33 -19.99 -5.84 9.21
C LYS A 33 -18.96 -6.35 8.23
N LEU A 34 -18.86 -5.70 7.07
CA LEU A 34 -17.83 -6.01 6.08
C LEU A 34 -16.41 -5.87 6.64
N ALA A 35 -16.22 -4.96 7.61
CA ALA A 35 -14.93 -4.76 8.28
C ALA A 35 -14.53 -5.90 9.24
N ASP A 36 -15.48 -6.77 9.61
CA ASP A 36 -15.22 -7.93 10.46
C ASP A 36 -14.75 -9.14 9.62
N CYS A 37 -14.94 -9.10 8.29
CA CYS A 37 -14.43 -10.12 7.38
C CYS A 37 -12.89 -10.16 7.42
N PRO A 38 -12.25 -11.33 7.56
CA PRO A 38 -10.80 -11.45 7.63
C PRO A 38 -10.05 -10.80 6.46
N SER A 39 -10.54 -10.96 5.22
CA SER A 39 -9.88 -10.40 4.04
C SER A 39 -10.10 -8.90 3.86
N PHE A 40 -10.98 -8.27 4.65
CA PHE A 40 -11.32 -6.84 4.50
C PHE A 40 -10.12 -5.92 4.53
N LYS A 41 -9.24 -6.06 5.52
CA LYS A 41 -8.10 -5.14 5.71
C LYS A 41 -7.14 -5.20 4.52
N ALA A 42 -6.89 -6.39 3.99
CA ALA A 42 -6.04 -6.58 2.82
C ALA A 42 -6.69 -5.96 1.58
N THR A 43 -7.97 -6.25 1.33
CA THR A 43 -8.70 -5.68 0.19
C THR A 43 -8.77 -4.16 0.25
N ALA A 44 -9.02 -3.59 1.42
CA ALA A 44 -9.04 -2.14 1.63
C ALA A 44 -7.65 -1.52 1.37
N ALA A 45 -6.58 -2.15 1.85
CA ALA A 45 -5.21 -1.68 1.62
C ALA A 45 -4.84 -1.68 0.13
N TYR A 46 -5.16 -2.75 -0.61
CA TYR A 46 -4.91 -2.79 -2.06
C TYR A 46 -5.73 -1.74 -2.81
N ARG A 47 -7.00 -1.54 -2.43
CA ARG A 47 -7.85 -0.51 -3.02
C ARG A 47 -7.28 0.88 -2.81
N GLU A 48 -6.81 1.17 -1.60
CA GLU A 48 -6.20 2.47 -1.26
C GLU A 48 -4.89 2.68 -2.01
N ALA A 49 -4.02 1.66 -2.06
CA ALA A 49 -2.75 1.74 -2.81
C ALA A 49 -2.99 2.06 -4.30
N ILE A 50 -3.94 1.37 -4.94
CA ILE A 50 -4.32 1.66 -6.34
C ILE A 50 -4.89 3.07 -6.48
N HIS A 51 -5.69 3.53 -5.51
CA HIS A 51 -6.25 4.89 -5.53
C HIS A 51 -5.16 5.96 -5.44
N VAL A 52 -4.20 5.80 -4.53
CA VAL A 52 -3.06 6.72 -4.36
C VAL A 52 -2.18 6.75 -5.60
N LEU A 53 -1.94 5.60 -6.25
CA LEU A 53 -1.17 5.57 -7.50
C LEU A 53 -1.89 6.28 -8.65
N HIS A 54 -3.22 6.29 -8.66
CA HIS A 54 -4.00 7.01 -9.66
C HIS A 54 -4.15 8.51 -9.38
N ASN A 55 -4.29 8.91 -8.11
CA ASN A 55 -4.75 10.26 -7.74
C ASN A 55 -3.74 11.05 -6.90
N GLY A 56 -2.63 10.42 -6.50
CA GLY A 56 -1.64 11.00 -5.60
C GLY A 56 -1.95 10.75 -4.12
N CYS A 57 -1.03 11.17 -3.25
CA CYS A 57 -1.15 11.01 -1.81
C CYS A 57 -2.19 11.98 -1.22
N ASN A 58 -3.03 11.47 -0.32
CA ASN A 58 -4.03 12.27 0.40
C ASN A 58 -3.42 13.30 1.37
N PHE A 59 -2.19 13.04 1.86
CA PHE A 59 -1.50 13.89 2.84
C PHE A 59 -0.03 14.11 2.42
N PRO A 60 0.20 14.87 1.34
CA PRO A 60 1.53 15.00 0.74
C PRO A 60 2.56 15.59 1.69
N GLU A 61 2.20 16.57 2.51
CA GLU A 61 3.12 17.20 3.48
C GLU A 61 3.58 16.22 4.57
N VAL A 62 2.67 15.34 5.02
CA VAL A 62 3.00 14.31 6.02
C VAL A 62 3.91 13.25 5.40
N ALA A 63 3.61 12.84 4.16
CA ALA A 63 4.42 11.89 3.42
C ALA A 63 5.83 12.44 3.14
N GLU A 64 5.96 13.71 2.75
CA GLU A 64 7.24 14.37 2.53
C GLU A 64 8.07 14.40 3.81
N ALA A 65 7.49 14.84 4.93
CA ALA A 65 8.21 14.91 6.21
C ALA A 65 8.67 13.53 6.71
N GLN A 66 7.90 12.48 6.42
CA GLN A 66 8.29 11.10 6.75
C GLN A 66 9.42 10.61 5.83
N LEU A 67 9.25 10.70 4.51
CA LEU A 67 10.23 10.25 3.54
C LEU A 67 11.58 10.96 3.70
N LYS A 68 11.56 12.26 4.01
CA LYS A 68 12.79 13.02 4.27
C LYS A 68 13.57 12.45 5.46
N ARG A 69 12.87 12.09 6.54
CA ARG A 69 13.51 11.51 7.73
C ARG A 69 14.14 10.15 7.42
N GLU A 70 13.41 9.29 6.72
CA GLU A 70 13.89 7.97 6.31
C GLU A 70 15.13 8.11 5.42
N LEU A 71 15.11 9.04 4.45
CA LEU A 71 16.26 9.33 3.59
C LEU A 71 17.46 9.89 4.36
N ASP A 72 17.24 10.83 5.27
CA ASP A 72 18.31 11.41 6.09
C ASP A 72 19.00 10.31 6.93
N GLU A 73 18.24 9.40 7.53
CA GLU A 73 18.74 8.24 8.29
C GLU A 73 19.57 7.27 7.41
N GLU A 74 19.08 6.94 6.20
CA GLU A 74 19.80 6.07 5.26
C GLU A 74 21.12 6.71 4.80
N LEU A 75 21.11 8.00 4.48
CA LEU A 75 22.29 8.73 4.04
C LEU A 75 23.36 8.85 5.14
N GLU A 76 22.96 9.04 6.40
CA GLU A 76 23.89 9.01 7.53
C GLU A 76 24.62 7.67 7.63
N ILE A 77 23.88 6.56 7.48
CA ILE A 77 24.45 5.21 7.49
C ILE A 77 25.41 5.03 6.30
N GLU A 78 25.01 5.41 5.10
CA GLU A 78 25.87 5.31 3.92
C GLU A 78 27.18 6.09 4.07
N ASN A 79 27.11 7.32 4.58
CA ASN A 79 28.27 8.16 4.77
C ASN A 79 29.23 7.59 5.81
N PHE A 80 28.70 7.06 6.91
CA PHE A 80 29.51 6.37 7.93
C PHE A 80 30.33 5.22 7.34
N TRP A 81 29.77 4.44 6.41
CA TRP A 81 30.49 3.35 5.78
C TRP A 81 31.48 3.82 4.71
N LYS A 82 31.15 4.89 3.97
CA LYS A 82 32.06 5.49 2.97
C LYS A 82 33.30 6.12 3.63
N GLU A 83 33.15 6.72 4.80
CA GLU A 83 34.26 7.33 5.55
C GLU A 83 35.20 6.29 6.20
N LYS A 84 34.78 5.02 6.29
CA LYS A 84 35.58 3.92 6.82
C LYS A 84 36.39 3.14 5.77
N GLN A 85 36.22 3.44 4.48
CA GLN A 85 36.98 2.86 3.36
C GLN A 85 38.16 3.74 2.98
#